data_AF-A0A4Q5TKD1-F1
#
_entry.id   AF-A0A4Q5TKD1-F1
#
_cell.length_a   1.000
_cell.length_b   1.000
_cell.length_c   1.000
_cell.angle_alpha   90.00
_cell.angle_beta   90.00
_cell.angle_gamma   90.00
#
_symmetry.space_group_name_H-M   'P 1'
#
loop_
_entity.id
_entity.type
_entity.pdbx_description
1 polymer ?
#
loop_
_entity_poly.entity_id
_entity_poly.type
_entity_poly.pdbx_seq_one_letter_code
_entity_poly.pdbx_strand_id
1 'polypeptide(L)'
;MNKKFKQILSAIALLSLASCNNNPASEIKNGNNPAAPAELSAPNKGPLHFRGAISNGMKGDSISFDVSADGKKLENLLFKGYWRCSGNLEQQPNAGPQGAFNIVNGKVDDHISEPPNGGSTAWRFDLKADIGAAKASGTFRMNINNLGCDTYVLKWTAEAK
;
A
#
# COMPACT_ATOMS: atom_id res chain seq x y z
N MET A 1 -42.97 -26.53 13.65
CA MET A 1 -42.94 -27.35 14.88
C MET A 1 -41.71 -26.96 15.69
N ASN A 2 -41.85 -26.90 17.00
CA ASN A 2 -41.15 -26.02 17.96
C ASN A 2 -39.69 -26.36 18.30
N LYS A 3 -38.90 -25.33 18.67
CA LYS A 3 -38.10 -25.15 19.93
C LYS A 3 -37.07 -24.03 19.71
N LYS A 4 -37.27 -22.78 20.13
CA LYS A 4 -37.20 -22.15 21.47
C LYS A 4 -35.90 -22.38 22.27
N PHE A 5 -35.29 -21.24 22.65
CA PHE A 5 -34.58 -20.91 23.90
C PHE A 5 -33.11 -21.33 24.10
N LYS A 6 -32.19 -20.36 24.14
CA LYS A 6 -31.72 -19.72 25.40
C LYS A 6 -30.68 -18.60 25.12
N GLN A 7 -30.99 -17.40 25.61
CA GLN A 7 -30.03 -16.34 25.93
C GLN A 7 -29.16 -16.78 27.12
N ILE A 8 -27.88 -16.41 27.12
CA ILE A 8 -27.11 -16.21 28.35
C ILE A 8 -26.41 -14.86 28.23
N LEU A 9 -26.90 -13.92 29.05
CA LEU A 9 -26.21 -12.71 29.50
C LEU A 9 -24.93 -13.11 30.24
N SER A 10 -23.81 -12.44 29.94
CA SER A 10 -22.77 -12.21 30.93
C SER A 10 -22.33 -10.75 30.84
N ALA A 11 -22.80 -9.97 31.81
CA ALA A 11 -22.31 -8.65 32.14
C ALA A 11 -21.28 -8.80 33.27
N ILE A 12 -20.05 -8.31 33.06
CA ILE A 12 -19.04 -8.07 34.10
C ILE A 12 -18.29 -6.80 33.64
N ALA A 13 -18.74 -5.63 34.11
CA ALA A 13 -18.30 -4.92 35.31
C ALA A 13 -17.05 -4.06 35.06
N LEU A 14 -17.27 -2.75 35.13
CA LEU A 14 -16.27 -1.68 35.08
C LEU A 14 -15.22 -1.85 36.17
N LEU A 15 -13.97 -1.50 35.88
CA LEU A 15 -13.09 -0.84 36.85
C LEU A 15 -12.30 0.28 36.16
N SER A 16 -12.68 1.50 36.48
CA SER A 16 -12.00 2.75 36.17
C SER A 16 -10.85 3.00 37.14
N LEU A 17 -9.67 3.34 36.63
CA LEU A 17 -8.68 4.11 37.38
C LEU A 17 -8.35 5.38 36.61
N ALA A 18 -9.03 6.45 37.01
CA ALA A 18 -8.57 7.81 36.78
C ALA A 18 -7.34 8.03 37.67
N SER A 19 -6.21 8.37 37.06
CA SER A 19 -5.05 8.89 37.78
C SER A 19 -4.89 10.36 37.39
N CYS A 20 -5.51 11.23 38.19
CA CYS A 20 -5.28 12.67 38.16
C CYS A 20 -4.15 12.97 39.15
N ASN A 21 -2.95 13.25 38.65
CA ASN A 21 -1.87 13.78 39.47
C ASN A 21 -1.94 15.31 39.42
N ASN A 22 -2.30 15.92 40.55
CA ASN A 22 -2.20 17.36 40.79
C ASN A 22 -1.00 17.61 41.69
N ASN A 23 -0.03 18.40 41.24
CA ASN A 23 0.76 19.27 42.12
C ASN A 23 1.44 20.41 41.33
N PRO A 24 1.79 21.52 42.01
CA PRO A 24 1.55 22.88 41.54
C PRO A 24 2.70 23.52 40.75
N ALA A 25 2.33 24.66 40.17
CA ALA A 25 3.11 25.60 39.38
C ALA A 25 4.58 25.79 39.80
N SER A 26 5.44 25.78 38.80
CA SER A 26 6.64 26.62 38.74
C SER A 26 6.58 27.43 37.45
N GLU A 27 6.51 28.75 37.64
CA GLU A 27 6.60 29.77 36.63
C GLU A 27 8.07 29.90 36.21
N ILE A 28 8.40 29.54 34.96
CA ILE A 28 9.56 30.09 34.26
C ILE A 28 9.10 30.55 32.87
N LYS A 29 8.96 31.87 32.72
CA LYS A 29 9.00 32.54 31.43
C LYS A 29 10.42 32.44 30.89
N ASN A 30 10.63 31.68 29.81
CA ASN A 30 11.52 32.11 28.74
C ASN A 30 11.24 31.34 27.46
N GLY A 31 11.24 32.06 26.34
CA GLY A 31 10.80 31.58 25.04
C GLY A 31 11.63 30.40 24.50
N ASN A 32 10.93 29.49 23.83
CA ASN A 32 11.22 28.96 22.50
C ASN A 32 10.31 27.75 22.28
N ASN A 33 9.19 28.01 21.62
CA ASN A 33 8.18 27.02 21.27
C ASN A 33 8.82 25.92 20.39
N PRO A 34 8.90 24.65 20.80
CA PRO A 34 9.21 23.56 19.88
C PRO A 34 8.01 23.43 18.95
N ALA A 35 8.22 23.72 17.67
CA ALA A 35 7.22 23.56 16.63
C ALA A 35 6.58 22.17 16.74
N ALA A 36 5.25 22.15 16.85
CA ALA A 36 4.46 20.95 16.61
C ALA A 36 4.87 20.33 15.26
N PRO A 37 4.86 18.99 15.11
CA PRO A 37 5.08 18.38 13.82
C PRO A 37 4.09 18.99 12.83
N ALA A 38 4.61 19.64 11.79
CA ALA A 38 3.80 20.15 10.71
C ALA A 38 3.08 18.96 10.07
N GLU A 39 1.80 18.78 10.40
CA GLU A 39 0.89 18.04 9.53
C GLU A 39 1.00 18.71 8.16
N LEU A 40 1.38 17.93 7.15
CA LEU A 40 1.26 18.34 5.76
C LEU A 40 -0.22 18.65 5.49
N SER A 41 -0.62 19.91 5.66
CA SER A 41 -1.85 20.43 5.09
C SER A 41 -1.66 20.39 3.58
N ALA A 42 -2.04 19.25 2.98
CA ALA A 42 -1.84 19.01 1.56
C ALA A 42 -2.64 20.06 0.77
N PRO A 43 -2.03 20.72 -0.23
CA PRO A 43 -2.80 21.46 -1.21
C PRO A 43 -3.74 20.46 -1.91
N ASN A 44 -4.93 20.94 -2.27
CA ASN A 44 -5.99 20.24 -3.01
C ASN A 44 -5.51 19.83 -4.42
N LYS A 45 -4.46 19.01 -4.51
CA LYS A 45 -3.96 18.39 -5.73
C LYS A 45 -4.75 17.10 -5.91
N GLY A 46 -5.34 16.93 -7.08
CA GLY A 46 -5.93 15.66 -7.48
C GLY A 46 -4.90 14.51 -7.45
N PRO A 47 -5.33 13.29 -7.81
CA PRO A 47 -4.44 12.13 -7.84
C PRO A 47 -3.15 12.42 -8.60
N LEU A 48 -2.02 11.98 -8.06
CA LEU A 48 -0.71 12.17 -8.67
C LEU A 48 -0.34 10.95 -9.50
N HIS A 49 -0.20 11.13 -10.81
CA HIS A 49 0.15 10.05 -11.71
C HIS A 49 1.67 9.85 -11.78
N PHE A 50 2.13 8.61 -11.62
CA PHE A 50 3.54 8.24 -11.75
C PHE A 50 3.75 7.33 -12.96
N ARG A 51 4.88 7.53 -13.63
CA ARG A 51 5.35 6.64 -14.69
C ARG A 51 6.83 6.33 -14.52
N GLY A 52 7.17 5.05 -14.64
CA GLY A 52 8.50 4.55 -14.37
C GLY A 52 9.02 3.52 -15.36
N ALA A 53 10.31 3.27 -15.26
CA ALA A 53 11.03 2.28 -16.04
C ALA A 53 11.53 1.15 -15.15
N ILE A 54 11.51 -0.06 -15.69
CA ILE A 54 12.07 -1.25 -15.05
C ILE A 54 13.55 -1.37 -15.44
N SER A 55 14.44 -1.53 -14.45
CA SER A 55 15.90 -1.48 -14.68
C SER A 55 16.55 -2.85 -14.90
N ASN A 56 15.92 -3.94 -14.47
CA ASN A 56 16.42 -5.31 -14.57
C ASN A 56 15.47 -6.25 -15.34
N GLY A 57 14.52 -5.68 -16.07
CA GLY A 57 13.58 -6.39 -16.94
C GLY A 57 14.00 -6.29 -18.41
N MET A 58 13.06 -6.56 -19.31
CA MET A 58 13.28 -6.39 -20.74
C MET A 58 13.26 -4.91 -21.11
N LYS A 59 13.96 -4.55 -22.19
CA LYS A 59 13.99 -3.16 -22.67
C LYS A 59 12.57 -2.71 -23.04
N GLY A 60 12.15 -1.60 -22.44
CA GLY A 60 10.81 -1.01 -22.65
C GLY A 60 9.78 -1.41 -21.61
N ASP A 61 10.14 -2.29 -20.67
CA ASP A 61 9.30 -2.61 -19.52
C ASP A 61 9.11 -1.36 -18.65
N SER A 62 7.88 -1.14 -18.22
CA SER A 62 7.46 0.07 -17.50
C SER A 62 6.37 -0.22 -16.48
N ILE A 63 6.26 0.70 -15.53
CA ILE A 63 5.23 0.68 -14.49
C ILE A 63 4.55 2.05 -14.44
N SER A 64 3.26 2.09 -14.18
CA SER A 64 2.51 3.31 -13.89
C SER A 64 1.51 3.08 -12.79
N PHE A 65 1.20 4.12 -12.04
CA PHE A 65 0.21 4.08 -10.96
C PHE A 65 -0.22 5.49 -10.58
N ASP A 66 -1.32 5.58 -9.84
CA ASP A 66 -1.80 6.81 -9.25
C ASP A 66 -1.60 6.76 -7.73
N VAL A 67 -1.27 7.91 -7.16
CA VAL A 67 -1.35 8.13 -5.71
C VAL A 67 -2.60 8.96 -5.43
N SER A 68 -3.45 8.48 -4.53
CA SER A 68 -4.67 9.19 -4.13
C SER A 68 -4.35 10.60 -3.62
N ALA A 69 -5.32 11.52 -3.72
CA ALA A 69 -5.12 12.92 -3.32
C ALA A 69 -4.71 13.08 -1.83
N ASP A 70 -5.11 12.15 -0.97
CA ASP A 70 -4.71 12.12 0.44
C ASP A 70 -3.35 11.44 0.71
N GLY A 71 -2.71 10.90 -0.33
CA GLY A 71 -1.42 10.22 -0.25
C GLY A 71 -1.45 8.85 0.42
N LYS A 72 -2.64 8.28 0.68
CA LYS A 72 -2.79 7.03 1.47
C LYS A 72 -2.95 5.78 0.62
N LYS A 73 -3.20 5.90 -0.67
CA LYS A 73 -3.42 4.77 -1.58
C LYS A 73 -2.56 4.87 -2.81
N LEU A 74 -2.03 3.73 -3.23
CA LEU A 74 -1.52 3.51 -4.58
C LEU A 74 -2.54 2.69 -5.35
N GLU A 75 -3.04 3.27 -6.44
CA GLU A 75 -4.17 2.79 -7.23
C GLU A 75 -3.76 2.66 -8.70
N ASN A 76 -4.57 1.98 -9.51
CA ASN A 76 -4.37 1.86 -10.95
C ASN A 76 -2.94 1.42 -11.33
N LEU A 77 -2.36 0.50 -10.54
CA LEU A 77 -1.03 -0.04 -10.81
C LEU A 77 -1.09 -0.84 -12.11
N LEU A 78 -0.28 -0.45 -13.09
CA LEU A 78 -0.14 -1.13 -14.37
C LEU A 78 1.32 -1.43 -14.64
N PHE A 79 1.59 -2.67 -14.97
CA PHE A 79 2.83 -3.15 -15.54
C PHE A 79 2.63 -3.40 -17.04
N LYS A 80 3.53 -2.82 -17.82
CA LYS A 80 3.70 -3.14 -19.23
C LYS A 80 5.08 -3.75 -19.41
N GLY A 81 5.16 -5.00 -19.82
CA GLY A 81 6.42 -5.66 -20.05
C GLY A 81 6.29 -7.13 -20.36
N TYR A 82 7.32 -7.91 -20.03
CA TYR A 82 7.32 -9.35 -20.27
C TYR A 82 7.32 -10.15 -18.97
N TRP A 83 6.75 -11.34 -19.05
CA TRP A 83 6.80 -12.34 -17.98
C TRP A 83 7.05 -13.73 -18.58
N ARG A 84 7.47 -14.68 -17.75
CA ARG A 84 7.67 -16.06 -18.18
C ARG A 84 6.56 -16.95 -17.67
N CYS A 85 5.86 -17.65 -18.56
CA CYS A 85 4.84 -18.64 -18.25
C CYS A 85 5.26 -20.01 -18.76
N SER A 86 5.52 -20.94 -17.84
CA SER A 86 5.94 -22.32 -18.18
C SER A 86 7.11 -22.35 -19.19
N GLY A 87 8.08 -21.45 -19.02
CA GLY A 87 9.28 -21.32 -19.87
C GLY A 87 9.13 -20.38 -21.07
N ASN A 88 7.89 -20.09 -21.49
CA ASN A 88 7.63 -19.18 -22.61
C ASN A 88 7.67 -17.72 -22.16
N LEU A 89 8.20 -16.85 -23.00
CA LEU A 89 8.19 -15.41 -22.77
C LEU A 89 6.92 -14.81 -23.40
N GLU A 90 6.12 -14.13 -22.60
CA GLU A 90 4.86 -13.52 -23.02
C GLU A 90 4.85 -12.03 -22.68
N GLN A 91 4.16 -11.23 -23.50
CA GLN A 91 4.03 -9.80 -23.26
C GLN A 91 2.72 -9.48 -22.53
N GLN A 92 2.81 -8.66 -21.49
CA GLN A 92 1.68 -8.10 -20.77
C GLN A 92 1.56 -6.61 -21.08
N PRO A 93 0.50 -6.18 -21.78
CA PRO A 93 0.39 -4.79 -22.21
C PRO A 93 0.00 -3.84 -21.08
N ASN A 94 -0.80 -4.29 -20.11
CA ASN A 94 -1.34 -3.51 -18.99
C ASN A 94 -1.81 -4.45 -17.85
N ALA A 95 -0.90 -5.21 -17.24
CA ALA A 95 -1.26 -6.12 -16.16
C ALA A 95 -1.15 -5.43 -14.80
N GLY A 96 -2.11 -5.67 -13.92
CA GLY A 96 -2.13 -5.04 -12.59
C GLY A 96 -3.34 -5.48 -11.78
N PRO A 97 -3.33 -5.26 -10.44
CA PRO A 97 -4.46 -5.56 -9.59
C PRO A 97 -5.61 -4.57 -9.84
N GLN A 98 -6.83 -5.04 -9.67
CA GLN A 98 -8.04 -4.23 -9.51
C GLN A 98 -8.06 -3.52 -8.16
N GLY A 99 -7.38 -4.07 -7.15
CA GLY A 99 -7.27 -3.48 -5.81
C GLY A 99 -6.27 -2.32 -5.71
N ALA A 100 -6.17 -1.76 -4.51
CA ALA A 100 -5.27 -0.66 -4.17
C ALA A 100 -4.36 -1.03 -3.00
N PHE A 101 -3.11 -0.56 -3.03
CA PHE A 101 -2.16 -0.74 -1.94
C PHE A 101 -2.29 0.42 -0.93
N ASN A 102 -2.11 0.10 0.35
CA ASN A 102 -2.00 1.14 1.39
C ASN A 102 -0.61 1.76 1.37
N ILE A 103 -0.56 3.08 1.45
CA ILE A 103 0.68 3.83 1.65
C ILE A 103 0.75 4.22 3.13
N VAL A 104 1.80 3.76 3.81
CA VAL A 104 2.07 4.08 5.22
C VAL A 104 3.45 4.71 5.30
N ASN A 105 3.52 5.96 5.79
CA ASN A 105 4.76 6.74 5.88
C ASN A 105 5.52 6.82 4.54
N GLY A 106 4.79 7.04 3.45
CA GLY A 106 5.35 7.10 2.09
C GLY A 106 5.86 5.76 1.56
N LYS A 107 5.45 4.64 2.15
CA LYS A 107 5.91 3.30 1.75
C LYS A 107 4.75 2.36 1.45
N VAL A 108 4.99 1.43 0.54
CA VAL A 108 4.20 0.21 0.35
C VAL A 108 5.10 -0.98 0.64
N ASP A 109 4.60 -1.95 1.39
CA ASP A 109 5.20 -3.29 1.51
C ASP A 109 4.06 -4.28 1.72
N ASP A 110 3.42 -4.66 0.61
CA ASP A 110 2.20 -5.46 0.65
C ASP A 110 2.02 -6.24 -0.66
N HIS A 111 0.96 -7.05 -0.72
CA HIS A 111 0.57 -7.80 -1.89
C HIS A 111 -0.95 -7.82 -2.07
N ILE A 112 -1.37 -7.96 -3.32
CA ILE A 112 -2.77 -8.21 -3.68
C ILE A 112 -2.84 -9.57 -4.36
N SER A 113 -3.78 -10.41 -3.93
CA SER A 113 -4.12 -11.66 -4.60
C SER A 113 -5.49 -11.52 -5.27
N GLU A 114 -5.61 -12.01 -6.50
CA GLU A 114 -6.85 -11.98 -7.27
C GLU A 114 -7.17 -13.39 -7.80
N PRO A 115 -8.22 -14.05 -7.25
CA PRO A 115 -9.17 -13.54 -6.26
C PRO A 115 -8.56 -13.37 -4.84
N PRO A 116 -9.19 -12.58 -3.94
CA PRO A 116 -8.63 -12.23 -2.62
C PRO A 116 -8.36 -13.41 -1.69
N ASN A 117 -9.11 -14.51 -1.84
CA ASN A 117 -8.92 -15.76 -1.10
C ASN A 117 -7.83 -16.65 -1.73
N GLY A 118 -7.17 -16.18 -2.78
CA GLY A 118 -6.15 -16.92 -3.52
C GLY A 118 -6.73 -18.06 -4.34
N GLY A 119 -5.88 -19.05 -4.62
CA GLY A 119 -6.21 -20.17 -5.49
C GLY A 119 -4.99 -20.58 -6.31
N SER A 120 -5.05 -21.76 -6.94
CA SER A 120 -3.94 -22.26 -7.75
C SER A 120 -3.60 -21.33 -8.92
N THR A 121 -4.62 -20.72 -9.52
CA THR A 121 -4.50 -19.80 -10.65
C THR A 121 -4.68 -18.33 -10.26
N ALA A 122 -4.60 -18.01 -8.96
CA ALA A 122 -4.72 -16.62 -8.52
C ALA A 122 -3.52 -15.80 -9.00
N TRP A 123 -3.81 -14.61 -9.49
CA TRP A 123 -2.79 -13.60 -9.73
C TRP A 123 -2.31 -13.09 -8.39
N ARG A 124 -1.00 -12.94 -8.25
CA ARG A 124 -0.40 -12.30 -7.09
C ARG A 124 0.46 -11.15 -7.58
N PHE A 125 0.24 -9.98 -6.97
CA PHE A 125 0.98 -8.76 -7.22
C PHE A 125 1.66 -8.34 -5.93
N ASP A 126 2.98 -8.53 -5.84
CA ASP A 126 3.77 -8.06 -4.70
C ASP A 126 4.38 -6.69 -5.05
N LEU A 127 4.23 -5.70 -4.16
CA LEU A 127 4.77 -4.36 -4.33
C LEU A 127 5.52 -3.92 -3.07
N LYS A 128 6.77 -3.51 -3.25
CA LYS A 128 7.50 -2.70 -2.28
C LYS A 128 7.83 -1.37 -2.92
N ALA A 129 7.47 -0.26 -2.30
CA ALA A 129 7.66 1.06 -2.87
C ALA A 129 8.07 2.09 -1.81
N ASP A 130 8.93 3.02 -2.23
CA ASP A 130 9.20 4.29 -1.60
C ASP A 130 8.61 5.39 -2.48
N ILE A 131 7.66 6.15 -1.95
CA ILE A 131 6.87 7.15 -2.66
C ILE A 131 7.14 8.53 -2.07
N GLY A 132 7.84 9.37 -2.84
CA GLY A 132 8.04 10.78 -2.53
C GLY A 132 7.10 11.68 -3.34
N ALA A 133 7.24 13.00 -3.15
CA ALA A 133 6.36 13.99 -3.78
C ALA A 133 6.46 14.06 -5.31
N ALA A 134 7.61 13.70 -5.90
CA ALA A 134 7.85 13.77 -7.35
C ALA A 134 8.54 12.53 -7.93
N LYS A 135 9.03 11.64 -7.06
CA LYS A 135 9.78 10.45 -7.44
C LYS A 135 9.33 9.27 -6.59
N ALA A 136 9.36 8.09 -7.19
CA ALA A 136 9.13 6.84 -6.49
C ALA A 136 10.09 5.77 -6.99
N SER A 137 10.34 4.76 -6.17
CA SER A 137 11.17 3.61 -6.56
C SER A 137 10.77 2.39 -5.78
N GLY A 138 11.10 1.21 -6.28
CA GLY A 138 10.77 0.01 -5.55
C GLY A 138 11.02 -1.28 -6.31
N THR A 139 10.30 -2.32 -5.87
CA THR A 139 10.25 -3.62 -6.52
C THR A 139 8.82 -4.04 -6.80
N PHE A 140 8.62 -4.70 -7.92
CA PHE A 140 7.35 -5.27 -8.35
C PHE A 140 7.55 -6.74 -8.73
N ARG A 141 6.64 -7.61 -8.34
CA ARG A 141 6.55 -8.97 -8.86
C ARG A 141 5.09 -9.31 -9.13
N MET A 142 4.87 -9.97 -10.25
CA MET A 142 3.59 -10.54 -10.61
C MET A 142 3.76 -12.00 -10.97
N ASN A 143 2.95 -12.86 -10.37
CA ASN A 143 3.03 -14.30 -10.61
C ASN A 143 1.68 -15.02 -10.54
N ILE A 144 1.61 -16.18 -11.21
CA ILE A 144 0.58 -17.21 -11.06
C ILE A 144 1.30 -18.54 -10.85
N ASN A 145 1.32 -19.03 -9.60
CA ASN A 145 2.15 -20.16 -9.21
C ASN A 145 1.87 -21.44 -10.02
N ASN A 146 0.61 -21.85 -10.15
CA ASN A 146 0.28 -23.12 -10.80
C ASN A 146 0.46 -23.11 -12.32
N LEU A 147 0.57 -21.93 -12.94
CA LEU A 147 0.83 -21.78 -14.37
C LEU A 147 2.32 -21.55 -14.68
N GLY A 148 3.16 -21.50 -13.63
CA GLY A 148 4.56 -21.16 -13.76
C GLY A 148 4.77 -19.79 -14.40
N CYS A 149 3.85 -18.85 -14.15
CA CYS A 149 3.91 -17.49 -14.65
C CYS A 149 4.59 -16.60 -13.61
N ASP A 150 5.67 -15.89 -13.98
CA ASP A 150 6.40 -15.00 -13.08
C ASP A 150 7.15 -13.91 -13.85
N THR A 151 7.10 -12.67 -13.36
CA THR A 151 7.96 -11.57 -13.83
C THR A 151 9.36 -11.63 -13.23
N TYR A 152 9.55 -12.44 -12.18
CA TYR A 152 10.59 -12.26 -11.16
C TYR A 152 10.45 -10.92 -10.44
N VAL A 153 11.35 -10.66 -9.50
CA VAL A 153 11.41 -9.36 -8.80
C VAL A 153 12.04 -8.31 -9.72
N LEU A 154 11.20 -7.42 -10.23
CA LEU A 154 11.58 -6.29 -11.05
C LEU A 154 11.87 -5.08 -10.16
N LYS A 155 12.94 -4.35 -10.46
CA LYS A 155 13.33 -3.08 -9.83
C LYS A 155 12.91 -1.94 -10.73
N TRP A 156 12.37 -0.87 -10.14
CA TRP A 156 11.87 0.26 -10.91
C TRP A 156 12.13 1.60 -10.23
N THR A 157 12.13 2.65 -11.05
CA THR A 157 12.07 4.05 -10.65
C THR A 157 11.00 4.76 -11.46
N ALA A 158 10.30 5.71 -10.86
CA ALA A 158 9.20 6.45 -11.46
C ALA A 158 9.25 7.94 -11.09
N GLU A 159 8.69 8.76 -11.96
CA GLU A 159 8.53 10.20 -11.76
C GLU A 159 7.07 10.59 -11.92
N ALA A 160 6.65 11.59 -11.13
CA ALA A 160 5.34 12.19 -11.26
C ALA A 160 5.20 12.90 -12.62
N LYS A 161 4.02 12.80 -13.24
CA LYS A 161 3.67 13.46 -14.51
C LYS A 161 2.70 14.61 -14.31
#